data_AF-A0A8H7WUG7-F1
#
_entry.id   AF-A0A8H7WUG7-F1
#
_cell.length_a   1.000
_cell.length_b   1.000
_cell.length_c   1.000
_cell.angle_alpha   90.00
_cell.angle_beta   90.00
_cell.angle_gamma   90.00
#
_symmetry.space_group_name_H-M   'P 1'
#
loop_
_entity.id
_entity.type
_entity.pdbx_description
1 polymer ?
#
loop_
_entity_poly.entity_id
_entity_poly.type
_entity_poly.pdbx_seq_one_letter_code
_entity_poly.pdbx_strand_id
1 'polypeptide(L)'
;MSSSTPSSTPPPDPLPSQLLQYLPDHKALICSKCHYAIQPTAISRHLKDIHQIHRARRRPFMSYVSSLDLATPEQAIDLQAKLKVFPIPGLPVVNGLMCKYEGCEHLCASTKRMRSHWLAVHGDAARVGLDWKPVRLQTFFRGNLLKYFSDRLALNGGAKSVVNGFVADEMTYEHDTIIHEDIVPSRATSPTLDTSDAGLLKHFTTNTASTISTNPATRLLWETAIPFLAKNNIFLHHGILSCSALHLAHLHPSSAINAHLTLLASHHQDIAMPLFRKTMISVTPSNCDAVLAFAHLLIIISFASETQSQNRSKNQNDQLMLVSSPVPPIPITTSNGNSNAQEGDSILPPWLYLLRSGCSILCDIWDYLELGPISALAGQWDIPVKVPDGTPSPLLSHLLSLIPNSPVQNLTSTLNQTSWTEHEITTYINSARSLDLAFRYRSILGTKFTTWDALRVWPISISEEYLNLLASRHEGALVLLGSYCVLLKMVEIR
;
A
#
# COMPACT_ATOMS: atom_id res chain seq x y z
N MET A 1 -28.48 17.41 45.32
CA MET A 1 -28.92 17.85 43.98
C MET A 1 -27.93 17.30 42.98
N SER A 2 -28.26 16.15 42.40
CA SER A 2 -27.39 15.41 41.48
C SER A 2 -27.67 15.87 40.07
N SER A 3 -26.70 16.51 39.42
CA SER A 3 -26.77 16.90 38.01
C SER A 3 -26.28 15.73 37.15
N SER A 4 -27.20 15.09 36.44
CA SER A 4 -26.96 14.07 35.43
C SER A 4 -26.43 14.67 34.13
N THR A 5 -25.29 14.16 33.66
CA THR A 5 -24.76 14.42 32.32
C THR A 5 -25.53 13.61 31.25
N PRO A 6 -25.74 14.15 30.04
CA PRO A 6 -26.46 13.44 28.99
C PRO A 6 -25.55 12.41 28.32
N SER A 7 -25.98 11.14 28.36
CA SER A 7 -25.43 10.03 27.58
C SER A 7 -25.59 10.30 26.09
N SER A 8 -24.48 10.56 25.38
CA SER A 8 -24.45 10.66 23.92
C SER A 8 -24.45 9.25 23.32
N THR A 9 -25.64 8.75 22.99
CA THR A 9 -25.80 7.55 22.17
C THR A 9 -25.30 7.84 20.74
N PRO A 10 -24.50 6.96 20.12
CA PRO A 10 -24.10 7.13 18.73
C PRO A 10 -25.33 7.14 17.82
N PRO A 11 -25.31 7.89 16.71
CA PRO A 11 -26.46 7.99 15.81
C PRO A 11 -26.85 6.58 15.30
N PRO A 12 -28.16 6.32 15.13
CA PRO A 12 -28.64 5.02 14.66
C PRO A 12 -28.07 4.70 13.28
N ASP A 13 -27.68 3.44 13.07
CA ASP A 13 -27.19 2.95 11.78
C ASP A 13 -28.27 3.17 10.70
N PRO A 14 -27.88 3.47 9.45
CA PRO A 14 -28.84 3.65 8.35
C PRO A 14 -29.61 2.36 8.08
N LEU A 15 -30.82 2.48 7.57
CA LEU A 15 -31.57 1.30 7.11
C LEU A 15 -30.81 0.60 5.97
N PRO A 16 -30.88 -0.75 5.86
CA PRO A 16 -30.19 -1.48 4.80
C PRO A 16 -30.44 -0.93 3.39
N SER A 17 -31.68 -0.56 3.08
CA SER A 17 -32.08 0.01 1.78
C SER A 17 -31.51 1.42 1.51
N GLN A 18 -31.10 2.16 2.54
CA GLN A 18 -30.46 3.47 2.39
C GLN A 18 -28.98 3.34 2.03
N LEU A 19 -28.32 2.26 2.50
CA LEU A 19 -26.90 2.03 2.26
C LEU A 19 -26.64 1.09 1.08
N LEU A 20 -27.52 0.10 0.86
CA LEU A 20 -27.35 -0.98 -0.11
C LEU A 20 -28.47 -0.92 -1.15
N GLN A 21 -28.15 -0.35 -2.32
CA GLN A 21 -29.04 -0.21 -3.44
C GLN A 21 -28.97 -1.43 -4.35
N TYR A 22 -30.05 -2.18 -4.46
CA TYR A 22 -30.13 -3.33 -5.37
C TYR A 22 -30.51 -2.88 -6.79
N LEU A 23 -29.80 -3.41 -7.79
CA LEU A 23 -30.09 -3.24 -9.21
C LEU A 23 -30.67 -4.56 -9.76
N PRO A 24 -32.01 -4.67 -9.95
CA PRO A 24 -32.64 -5.92 -10.34
C PRO A 24 -32.16 -6.47 -11.69
N ASP A 25 -32.01 -5.60 -12.69
CA ASP A 25 -31.63 -6.01 -14.05
C ASP A 25 -30.21 -6.56 -14.12
N HIS A 26 -29.33 -6.07 -13.24
CA HIS A 26 -27.93 -6.45 -13.17
C HIS A 26 -27.64 -7.46 -12.05
N LYS A 27 -28.65 -7.74 -11.21
CA LYS A 27 -28.52 -8.55 -10.00
C LYS A 27 -27.33 -8.14 -9.12
N ALA A 28 -27.09 -6.83 -9.04
CA ALA A 28 -25.91 -6.25 -8.40
C ALA A 28 -26.32 -5.35 -7.23
N LEU A 29 -25.51 -5.31 -6.17
CA LEU A 29 -25.78 -4.52 -4.97
C LEU A 29 -24.76 -3.39 -4.84
N ILE A 30 -25.19 -2.15 -5.05
CA ILE A 30 -24.35 -0.96 -4.96
C ILE A 30 -24.35 -0.41 -3.54
N CYS A 31 -23.18 -0.07 -3.01
CA CYS A 31 -23.08 0.78 -1.84
C CYS A 31 -23.36 2.24 -2.21
N SER A 32 -24.40 2.84 -1.64
CA SER A 32 -24.77 4.24 -1.92
C SER A 32 -23.73 5.25 -1.41
N LYS A 33 -22.87 4.87 -0.46
CA LYS A 33 -21.76 5.71 0.03
C LYS A 33 -20.47 5.52 -0.75
N CYS A 34 -20.18 4.31 -1.19
CA CYS A 34 -18.91 4.00 -1.87
C CYS A 34 -19.02 4.04 -3.40
N HIS A 35 -20.23 4.04 -3.93
CA HIS A 35 -20.54 4.12 -5.35
C HIS A 35 -19.87 3.01 -6.19
N TYR A 36 -19.84 1.79 -5.64
CA TYR A 36 -19.47 0.58 -6.36
C TYR A 36 -20.30 -0.62 -5.89
N ALA A 37 -20.38 -1.65 -6.71
CA ALA A 37 -21.06 -2.90 -6.40
C ALA A 37 -20.23 -3.76 -5.45
N ILE A 38 -20.87 -4.26 -4.39
CA ILE A 38 -20.26 -5.15 -3.41
C ILE A 38 -20.59 -6.60 -3.80
N GLN A 39 -19.59 -7.47 -3.79
CA GLN A 39 -19.79 -8.89 -4.01
C GLN A 39 -20.52 -9.54 -2.83
N PRO A 40 -21.39 -10.55 -3.05
CA PRO A 40 -22.14 -11.22 -1.99
C PRO A 40 -21.27 -11.70 -0.82
N THR A 41 -20.11 -12.30 -1.11
CA THR A 41 -19.16 -12.81 -0.12
C THR A 41 -18.44 -11.72 0.67
N ALA A 42 -18.37 -10.49 0.12
CA ALA A 42 -17.64 -9.37 0.69
C ALA A 42 -18.53 -8.43 1.52
N ILE A 43 -19.85 -8.56 1.50
CA ILE A 43 -20.77 -7.59 2.12
C ILE A 43 -20.53 -7.48 3.63
N SER A 44 -20.37 -8.61 4.34
CA SER A 44 -20.10 -8.59 5.78
C SER A 44 -18.78 -7.88 6.12
N ARG A 45 -17.75 -8.07 5.29
CA ARG A 45 -16.44 -7.42 5.45
C ARG A 45 -16.53 -5.93 5.11
N HIS A 46 -17.18 -5.57 3.99
CA HIS A 46 -17.42 -4.19 3.58
C HIS A 46 -18.15 -3.38 4.67
N LEU A 47 -19.24 -3.94 5.23
CA LEU A 47 -19.97 -3.29 6.32
C LEU A 47 -19.10 -3.11 7.58
N LYS A 48 -18.20 -4.06 7.87
CA LYS A 48 -17.24 -3.94 8.98
C LYS A 48 -16.23 -2.83 8.72
N ASP A 49 -15.47 -2.96 7.65
CA ASP A 49 -14.19 -2.29 7.50
C ASP A 49 -14.38 -0.87 6.95
N ILE A 50 -15.41 -0.66 6.13
CA ILE A 50 -15.70 0.64 5.49
C ILE A 50 -16.75 1.43 6.27
N HIS A 51 -17.76 0.75 6.82
CA HIS A 51 -18.89 1.42 7.48
C HIS A 51 -18.94 1.23 9.00
N GLN A 52 -18.00 0.50 9.60
CA GLN A 52 -17.93 0.25 11.05
C GLN A 52 -19.25 -0.31 11.63
N ILE A 53 -20.00 -1.05 10.82
CA ILE A 53 -21.18 -1.79 11.26
C ILE A 53 -20.67 -3.15 11.75
N HIS A 54 -20.49 -3.26 13.07
CA HIS A 54 -19.94 -4.45 13.71
C HIS A 54 -20.95 -5.61 13.79
N ARG A 55 -20.47 -6.83 14.09
CA ARG A 55 -21.22 -8.10 14.05
C ARG A 55 -22.63 -8.00 14.65
N ALA A 56 -22.76 -7.38 15.83
CA ALA A 56 -24.03 -7.25 16.55
C ALA A 56 -25.11 -6.49 15.76
N ARG A 57 -24.71 -5.55 14.89
CA ARG A 57 -25.62 -4.65 14.14
C ARG A 57 -25.78 -5.02 12.66
N ARG A 58 -25.10 -6.07 12.16
CA ARG A 58 -25.19 -6.50 10.74
C ARG A 58 -26.44 -7.31 10.39
N ARG A 59 -27.14 -7.87 11.38
CA ARG A 59 -28.26 -8.80 11.15
C ARG A 59 -29.32 -8.24 10.18
N PRO A 60 -29.78 -6.98 10.29
CA PRO A 60 -30.74 -6.41 9.35
C PRO A 60 -30.21 -6.33 7.91
N PHE A 61 -28.93 -5.98 7.73
CA PHE A 61 -28.29 -5.92 6.42
C PHE A 61 -28.15 -7.29 5.78
N MET A 62 -27.72 -8.30 6.54
CA MET A 62 -27.59 -9.67 6.03
C MET A 62 -28.95 -10.27 5.71
N SER A 63 -29.99 -9.98 6.51
CA SER A 63 -31.36 -10.40 6.22
C SER A 63 -31.87 -9.78 4.92
N TYR A 64 -31.66 -8.47 4.73
CA TYR A 64 -32.03 -7.78 3.49
C TYR A 64 -31.29 -8.34 2.28
N VAL A 65 -29.97 -8.55 2.39
CA VAL A 65 -29.16 -9.13 1.31
C VAL A 65 -29.59 -10.54 0.97
N SER A 66 -29.91 -11.36 1.96
CA SER A 66 -30.35 -12.75 1.74
C SER A 66 -31.69 -12.87 1.01
N SER A 67 -32.51 -11.82 0.98
CA SER A 67 -33.74 -11.79 0.19
C SER A 67 -33.53 -11.36 -1.27
N LEU A 68 -32.31 -11.01 -1.66
CA LEU A 68 -32.00 -10.53 -3.01
C LEU A 68 -31.38 -11.65 -3.86
N ASP A 69 -31.72 -11.63 -5.15
CA ASP A 69 -31.10 -12.49 -6.16
C ASP A 69 -29.83 -11.83 -6.69
N LEU A 70 -28.68 -12.11 -6.06
CA LEU A 70 -27.40 -11.51 -6.42
C LEU A 70 -26.59 -12.41 -7.37
N ALA A 71 -26.14 -11.84 -8.47
CA ALA A 71 -25.27 -12.51 -9.44
C ALA A 71 -23.80 -12.48 -9.02
N THR A 72 -22.99 -13.37 -9.59
CA THR A 72 -21.53 -13.26 -9.49
C THR A 72 -21.03 -12.04 -10.28
N PRO A 73 -19.81 -11.54 -10.01
CA PRO A 73 -19.26 -10.40 -10.74
C PRO A 73 -19.25 -10.58 -12.26
N GLU A 74 -18.88 -11.77 -12.72
CA GLU A 74 -18.84 -12.11 -14.15
C GLU A 74 -20.24 -12.05 -14.75
N GLN A 75 -21.22 -12.64 -14.07
CA GLN A 75 -22.62 -12.63 -14.50
C GLN A 75 -23.22 -11.22 -14.55
N ALA A 76 -22.92 -10.36 -13.56
CA ALA A 76 -23.39 -8.97 -13.56
C ALA A 76 -22.82 -8.17 -14.75
N ILE A 77 -21.55 -8.43 -15.11
CA ILE A 77 -20.90 -7.82 -16.27
C ILE A 77 -21.50 -8.36 -17.57
N ASP A 78 -21.77 -9.67 -17.66
CA ASP A 78 -22.42 -10.28 -18.82
C ASP A 78 -23.86 -9.76 -19.01
N LEU A 79 -24.60 -9.56 -17.92
CA LEU A 79 -25.92 -8.94 -17.94
C LEU A 79 -25.82 -7.51 -18.48
N GLN A 80 -24.85 -6.72 -18.01
CA GLN A 80 -24.64 -5.36 -18.52
C GLN A 80 -24.28 -5.35 -20.01
N ALA A 81 -23.46 -6.28 -20.48
CA ALA A 81 -23.12 -6.39 -21.90
C ALA A 81 -24.36 -6.66 -22.78
N LYS A 82 -25.37 -7.37 -22.25
CA LYS A 82 -26.64 -7.65 -22.91
C LYS A 82 -27.61 -6.47 -22.84
N LEU A 83 -27.75 -5.85 -21.66
CA LEU A 83 -28.71 -4.77 -21.40
C LEU A 83 -28.31 -3.45 -22.05
N LYS A 84 -26.99 -3.19 -22.16
CA LYS A 84 -26.43 -1.98 -22.78
C LYS A 84 -26.98 -0.68 -22.18
N VAL A 85 -27.38 -0.69 -20.90
CA VAL A 85 -27.90 0.48 -20.20
C VAL A 85 -26.74 1.36 -19.75
N PHE A 86 -26.80 2.65 -20.09
CA PHE A 86 -25.81 3.63 -19.65
C PHE A 86 -26.43 5.04 -19.52
N PRO A 87 -26.13 5.81 -18.47
CA PRO A 87 -25.37 5.41 -17.28
C PRO A 87 -26.21 4.57 -16.32
N ILE A 88 -25.57 3.66 -15.59
CA ILE A 88 -26.17 2.92 -14.49
C ILE A 88 -26.26 3.84 -13.26
N PRO A 89 -27.46 4.08 -12.71
CA PRO A 89 -27.62 4.89 -11.50
C PRO A 89 -26.84 4.32 -10.31
N GLY A 90 -26.22 5.20 -9.53
CA GLY A 90 -25.45 4.83 -8.33
C GLY A 90 -23.97 4.50 -8.57
N LEU A 91 -23.54 4.36 -9.83
CA LEU A 91 -22.12 4.21 -10.21
C LEU A 91 -21.56 5.52 -10.78
N PRO A 92 -20.30 5.88 -10.48
CA PRO A 92 -19.67 7.09 -10.99
C PRO A 92 -19.36 6.95 -12.47
N VAL A 93 -19.67 7.99 -13.24
CA VAL A 93 -19.26 8.09 -14.65
C VAL A 93 -17.89 8.76 -14.69
N VAL A 94 -16.92 8.08 -15.29
CA VAL A 94 -15.54 8.58 -15.43
C VAL A 94 -15.19 8.80 -16.91
N ASN A 95 -14.32 9.76 -17.18
CA ASN A 95 -13.77 9.95 -18.52
C ASN A 95 -12.67 8.90 -18.76
N GLY A 96 -12.76 8.17 -19.86
CA GLY A 96 -11.77 7.18 -20.24
C GLY A 96 -11.58 7.13 -21.75
N LEU A 97 -10.95 6.05 -22.20
CA LEU A 97 -10.46 5.88 -23.56
C LEU A 97 -10.91 4.53 -24.10
N MET A 98 -11.32 4.53 -25.37
CA MET A 98 -11.63 3.34 -26.14
C MET A 98 -10.61 3.18 -27.25
N CYS A 99 -10.07 1.96 -27.41
CA CYS A 99 -9.17 1.63 -28.50
C CYS A 99 -9.87 1.87 -29.86
N LYS A 100 -9.14 2.41 -30.84
CA LYS A 100 -9.64 2.59 -32.22
C LYS A 100 -9.09 1.54 -33.20
N TYR A 101 -8.30 0.58 -32.73
CA TYR A 101 -7.84 -0.52 -33.57
C TYR A 101 -9.04 -1.37 -34.03
N GLU A 102 -9.06 -1.77 -35.30
CA GLU A 102 -10.22 -2.47 -35.88
C GLU A 102 -10.54 -3.76 -35.12
N GLY A 103 -11.80 -3.90 -34.72
CA GLY A 103 -12.27 -5.06 -33.93
C GLY A 103 -11.87 -5.06 -32.45
N CYS A 104 -11.16 -4.05 -31.94
CA CYS A 104 -10.75 -4.00 -30.54
C CYS A 104 -11.76 -3.24 -29.67
N GLU A 105 -12.30 -3.92 -28.65
CA GLU A 105 -13.27 -3.34 -27.70
C GLU A 105 -12.63 -2.89 -26.38
N HIS A 106 -11.31 -2.70 -26.35
CA HIS A 106 -10.60 -2.36 -25.12
C HIS A 106 -10.95 -0.96 -24.60
N LEU A 107 -11.28 -0.90 -23.31
CA LEU A 107 -11.63 0.31 -22.56
C LEU A 107 -10.69 0.47 -21.38
N CYS A 108 -10.17 1.68 -21.16
CA CYS A 108 -9.38 1.98 -19.97
C CYS A 108 -9.51 3.45 -19.58
N ALA A 109 -9.28 3.76 -18.31
CA ALA A 109 -9.37 5.14 -17.81
C ALA A 109 -8.17 6.03 -18.17
N SER A 110 -7.09 5.52 -18.79
CA SER A 110 -5.86 6.32 -18.99
C SER A 110 -5.08 6.04 -20.28
N THR A 111 -4.40 7.08 -20.76
CA THR A 111 -3.56 7.03 -21.97
C THR A 111 -2.36 6.10 -21.80
N LYS A 112 -1.83 5.96 -20.58
CA LYS A 112 -0.74 5.02 -20.26
C LYS A 112 -1.19 3.58 -20.46
N ARG A 113 -2.36 3.20 -19.92
CA ARG A 113 -2.92 1.86 -20.09
C ARG A 113 -3.23 1.58 -21.57
N MET A 114 -3.75 2.58 -22.30
CA MET A 114 -4.01 2.45 -23.73
C MET A 114 -2.73 2.25 -24.56
N ARG A 115 -1.66 2.99 -24.26
CA ARG A 115 -0.34 2.79 -24.91
C ARG A 115 0.24 1.41 -24.65
N SER A 116 0.15 0.94 -23.40
CA SER A 116 0.59 -0.41 -23.02
C SER A 116 -0.24 -1.48 -23.73
N HIS A 117 -1.57 -1.30 -23.78
CA HIS A 117 -2.49 -2.18 -24.50
C HIS A 117 -2.15 -2.27 -25.99
N TRP A 118 -1.89 -1.14 -26.65
CA TRP A 118 -1.52 -1.11 -28.07
C TRP A 118 -0.23 -1.89 -28.35
N LEU A 119 0.81 -1.65 -27.56
CA LEU A 119 2.07 -2.38 -27.73
C LEU A 119 1.88 -3.88 -27.46
N ALA A 120 1.11 -4.24 -26.43
CA ALA A 120 0.94 -5.64 -26.01
C ALA A 120 -0.01 -6.45 -26.90
N VAL A 121 -1.06 -5.83 -27.44
CA VAL A 121 -2.15 -6.52 -28.18
C VAL A 121 -2.06 -6.28 -29.68
N HIS A 122 -1.60 -5.10 -30.11
CA HIS A 122 -1.50 -4.72 -31.51
C HIS A 122 -0.06 -4.75 -32.04
N GLY A 123 0.94 -4.88 -31.15
CA GLY A 123 2.36 -4.94 -31.51
C GLY A 123 3.00 -3.60 -31.86
N ASP A 124 2.20 -2.54 -31.99
CA ASP A 124 2.63 -1.21 -32.39
C ASP A 124 2.56 -0.20 -31.24
N ALA A 125 3.47 0.78 -31.26
CA ALA A 125 3.37 1.93 -30.37
C ALA A 125 2.21 2.84 -30.79
N ALA A 126 1.31 3.14 -29.85
CA ALA A 126 0.15 3.99 -30.14
C ALA A 126 0.54 5.46 -30.41
N ARG A 127 -0.08 6.03 -31.44
CA ARG A 127 -0.03 7.45 -31.81
C ARG A 127 -1.02 8.25 -30.97
N VAL A 128 -0.49 9.21 -30.24
CA VAL A 128 -1.25 10.07 -29.35
C VAL A 128 -2.32 10.83 -30.14
N GLY A 129 -3.58 10.73 -29.70
CA GLY A 129 -4.72 11.45 -30.28
C GLY A 129 -5.37 10.79 -31.51
N LEU A 130 -4.77 9.76 -32.09
CA LEU A 130 -5.30 9.07 -33.28
C LEU A 130 -5.88 7.68 -32.97
N ASP A 131 -5.21 6.96 -32.06
CA ASP A 131 -5.35 5.51 -31.89
C ASP A 131 -6.34 5.11 -30.78
N TRP A 132 -6.97 6.11 -30.14
CA TRP A 132 -8.08 5.93 -29.21
C TRP A 132 -9.05 7.12 -29.30
N LYS A 133 -10.26 6.94 -28.79
CA LYS A 133 -11.25 8.02 -28.63
C LYS A 133 -11.66 8.18 -27.17
N PRO A 134 -11.94 9.41 -26.70
CA PRO A 134 -12.51 9.62 -25.38
C PRO A 134 -13.93 9.03 -25.31
N VAL A 135 -14.23 8.38 -24.19
CA VAL A 135 -15.53 7.76 -23.91
C VAL A 135 -15.87 7.90 -22.44
N ARG A 136 -17.17 7.87 -22.12
CA ARG A 136 -17.64 7.79 -20.73
C ARG A 136 -17.63 6.33 -20.29
N LEU A 137 -17.02 6.05 -19.14
CA LEU A 137 -16.89 4.71 -18.58
C LEU A 137 -17.62 4.61 -17.24
N GLN A 138 -18.12 3.42 -16.95
CA GLN A 138 -18.54 3.00 -15.60
C GLN A 138 -17.98 1.59 -15.34
N THR A 139 -17.89 1.20 -14.08
CA THR A 139 -17.53 -0.16 -13.64
C THR A 139 -18.37 -0.53 -12.43
N PHE A 140 -18.77 -1.80 -12.31
CA PHE A 140 -19.44 -2.29 -11.10
C PHE A 140 -18.44 -2.48 -9.96
N PHE A 141 -17.30 -3.11 -10.24
CA PHE A 141 -16.35 -3.57 -9.23
C PHE A 141 -15.01 -2.85 -9.35
N ARG A 142 -14.23 -2.86 -8.26
CA ARG A 142 -12.87 -2.29 -8.18
C ARG A 142 -11.82 -3.39 -7.98
N GLY A 143 -10.54 -3.02 -8.05
CA GLY A 143 -9.41 -3.94 -7.88
C GLY A 143 -9.36 -5.01 -8.97
N ASN A 144 -9.12 -6.27 -8.59
CA ASN A 144 -8.91 -7.38 -9.52
C ASN A 144 -10.13 -7.72 -10.41
N LEU A 145 -11.32 -7.19 -10.08
CA LEU A 145 -12.56 -7.41 -10.84
C LEU A 145 -12.98 -6.19 -11.67
N LEU A 146 -12.11 -5.18 -11.76
CA LEU A 146 -12.38 -3.97 -12.51
C LEU A 146 -12.52 -4.28 -14.01
N LYS A 147 -13.71 -3.99 -14.55
CA LYS A 147 -14.00 -4.04 -15.99
C LYS A 147 -14.88 -2.85 -16.37
N TYR A 148 -14.37 -2.03 -17.28
CA TYR A 148 -15.09 -0.87 -17.78
C TYR A 148 -16.12 -1.25 -18.83
N PHE A 149 -17.24 -0.52 -18.85
CA PHE A 149 -18.20 -0.50 -19.93
C PHE A 149 -18.54 0.95 -20.29
N SER A 150 -19.01 1.15 -21.52
CA SER A 150 -19.23 2.47 -22.14
C SER A 150 -20.60 2.55 -22.78
N ASP A 151 -21.07 3.79 -22.97
CA ASP A 151 -22.21 4.11 -23.82
C ASP A 151 -21.94 3.70 -25.28
N ARG A 152 -22.62 2.66 -25.77
CA ARG A 152 -22.48 2.16 -27.15
C ARG A 152 -23.34 2.93 -28.16
N LEU A 153 -24.22 3.85 -27.74
CA LEU A 153 -25.06 4.64 -28.66
C LEU A 153 -24.27 5.76 -29.37
N ALA A 154 -23.06 6.06 -28.91
CA ALA A 154 -22.14 6.99 -29.59
C ALA A 154 -21.34 6.35 -30.75
N LEU A 155 -21.76 5.19 -31.26
CA LEU A 155 -21.10 4.50 -32.38
C LEU A 155 -21.54 4.99 -33.77
N ASN A 156 -22.58 5.83 -33.89
CA ASN A 156 -23.09 6.34 -35.19
C ASN A 156 -23.45 7.83 -35.21
N GLY A 157 -22.81 8.67 -34.39
CA GLY A 157 -23.02 10.12 -34.38
C GLY A 157 -21.84 10.85 -35.02
N GLY A 158 -21.99 11.25 -36.28
CA GLY A 158 -21.03 12.08 -36.99
C GLY A 158 -20.67 13.36 -36.23
N ALA A 159 -19.43 13.80 -36.46
CA ALA A 159 -18.85 15.01 -35.92
C ALA A 159 -19.83 16.19 -35.92
N LYS A 160 -20.04 16.81 -34.76
CA LYS A 160 -20.34 18.23 -34.69
C LYS A 160 -19.24 18.92 -33.91
N SER A 161 -18.42 19.62 -34.69
CA SER A 161 -17.50 20.66 -34.29
C SER A 161 -18.18 21.64 -33.34
N VAL A 162 -17.56 21.90 -32.20
CA VAL A 162 -17.76 23.14 -31.45
C VAL A 162 -16.38 23.77 -31.34
N VAL A 163 -16.24 24.87 -32.07
CA VAL A 163 -15.07 25.74 -32.15
C VAL A 163 -15.14 26.77 -31.01
N ASN A 164 -13.97 27.27 -30.63
CA ASN A 164 -13.61 28.36 -29.71
C ASN A 164 -13.25 27.93 -28.28
N GLY A 165 -12.07 28.27 -27.75
CA GLY A 165 -10.96 29.05 -28.29
C GLY A 165 -9.87 29.11 -27.22
N PHE A 166 -8.63 28.85 -27.61
CA PHE A 166 -7.46 29.20 -26.82
C PHE A 166 -6.57 30.05 -27.69
N VAL A 167 -6.48 31.32 -27.32
CA VAL A 167 -5.51 32.28 -27.82
C VAL A 167 -4.13 31.75 -27.42
N ALA A 168 -3.29 31.51 -28.43
CA ALA A 168 -1.87 31.31 -28.24
C ALA A 168 -1.26 32.67 -27.90
N ASP A 169 -0.53 32.75 -26.80
CA ASP A 169 0.38 33.87 -26.56
C ASP A 169 1.80 33.28 -26.46
N GLU A 170 2.58 33.55 -27.50
CA GLU A 170 4.02 33.39 -27.54
C GLU A 170 4.64 34.49 -26.68
N MET A 171 5.48 34.15 -25.70
CA MET A 171 6.46 35.12 -25.20
C MET A 171 7.84 34.48 -25.14
N THR A 172 8.67 35.05 -26.01
CA THR A 172 10.09 34.89 -26.24
C THR A 172 10.93 35.22 -25.01
N TYR A 173 12.05 34.51 -24.91
CA TYR A 173 13.15 34.78 -23.99
C TYR A 173 13.87 36.08 -24.36
N GLU A 174 14.04 36.98 -23.39
CA GLU A 174 15.13 37.95 -23.43
C GLU A 174 15.90 37.96 -22.10
N HIS A 175 17.22 37.95 -22.28
CA HIS A 175 18.28 38.18 -21.31
C HIS A 175 18.10 39.55 -20.65
N ASP A 176 18.35 39.63 -19.34
CA ASP A 176 19.18 40.73 -18.88
C ASP A 176 19.98 40.38 -17.63
N THR A 177 21.22 40.84 -17.66
CA THR A 177 22.34 40.48 -16.80
C THR A 177 22.62 41.70 -15.93
N ILE A 178 22.67 41.55 -14.60
CA ILE A 178 23.38 42.52 -13.76
C ILE A 178 24.27 41.75 -12.77
N ILE A 179 25.56 42.00 -12.94
CA ILE A 179 26.70 41.54 -12.15
C ILE A 179 26.80 42.39 -10.88
N HIS A 180 27.11 41.78 -9.74
CA HIS A 180 28.00 42.40 -8.77
C HIS A 180 28.90 41.34 -8.10
N GLU A 181 30.19 41.65 -8.13
CA GLU A 181 31.37 40.82 -7.88
C GLU A 181 31.63 40.44 -6.40
N ASP A 182 32.21 39.25 -6.27
CA ASP A 182 33.36 38.83 -5.46
C ASP A 182 33.46 39.14 -3.96
N ILE A 183 33.43 38.05 -3.19
CA ILE A 183 34.33 37.84 -2.05
C ILE A 183 34.96 36.43 -2.14
N VAL A 184 36.22 36.43 -2.60
CA VAL A 184 37.38 35.52 -2.37
C VAL A 184 37.14 34.14 -1.71
N PRO A 185 37.65 33.03 -2.28
CA PRO A 185 37.62 31.72 -1.65
C PRO A 185 38.77 31.59 -0.63
N SER A 186 38.43 31.42 0.66
CA SER A 186 39.43 31.11 1.69
C SER A 186 39.26 29.69 2.23
N ARG A 187 40.31 28.93 1.96
CA ARG A 187 40.85 27.82 2.77
C ARG A 187 40.01 26.55 2.83
N ALA A 188 40.43 25.59 2.00
CA ALA A 188 40.16 24.17 2.14
C ALA A 188 40.41 23.73 3.59
N THR A 189 39.32 23.62 4.33
CA THR A 189 39.23 22.84 5.56
C THR A 189 38.71 21.47 5.12
N SER A 190 39.28 20.40 5.68
CA SER A 190 38.80 19.02 5.54
C SER A 190 37.27 18.99 5.54
N PRO A 191 36.60 18.20 4.67
CA PRO A 191 35.16 18.30 4.50
C PRO A 191 34.46 17.91 5.80
N THR A 192 34.05 18.91 6.57
CA THR A 192 33.15 18.73 7.71
C THR A 192 31.80 18.34 7.14
N LEU A 193 31.24 17.23 7.61
CA LEU A 193 29.93 16.75 7.18
C LEU A 193 28.88 17.83 7.46
N ASP A 194 28.18 18.30 6.43
CA ASP A 194 27.11 19.28 6.55
C ASP A 194 25.83 18.59 7.04
N THR A 195 25.46 18.85 8.29
CA THR A 195 24.25 18.31 8.93
C THR A 195 23.06 19.27 8.91
N SER A 196 23.15 20.38 8.19
CA SER A 196 22.01 21.28 7.98
C SER A 196 20.91 20.62 7.15
N ASP A 197 19.67 21.13 7.22
CA ASP A 197 18.56 20.64 6.38
C ASP A 197 18.90 20.70 4.88
N ALA A 198 19.63 21.72 4.44
CA ALA A 198 20.11 21.85 3.07
C ALA A 198 21.15 20.78 2.72
N GLY A 199 22.10 20.52 3.63
CA GLY A 199 23.10 19.45 3.50
C GLY A 199 22.47 18.07 3.43
N LEU A 200 21.49 17.80 4.30
CA LEU A 200 20.73 16.55 4.32
C LEU A 200 19.87 16.36 3.07
N LEU A 201 19.18 17.40 2.59
CA LEU A 201 18.42 17.34 1.35
C LEU A 201 19.34 17.10 0.15
N LYS A 202 20.49 17.76 0.10
CA LYS A 202 21.51 17.51 -0.93
C LYS A 202 21.96 16.05 -0.88
N HIS A 203 22.34 15.54 0.28
CA HIS A 203 22.72 14.13 0.48
C HIS A 203 21.61 13.17 0.06
N PHE A 204 20.34 13.51 0.30
CA PHE A 204 19.22 12.73 -0.20
C PHE A 204 19.27 12.59 -1.72
N THR A 205 19.31 13.72 -2.42
CA THR A 205 19.23 13.77 -3.88
C THR A 205 20.45 13.16 -4.56
N THR A 206 21.65 13.27 -3.96
CA THR A 206 22.91 12.81 -4.58
C THR A 206 23.30 11.40 -4.18
N ASN A 207 22.87 10.92 -3.01
CA ASN A 207 23.35 9.65 -2.44
C ASN A 207 22.20 8.75 -2.00
N THR A 208 21.35 9.20 -1.07
CA THR A 208 20.30 8.35 -0.46
C THR A 208 19.28 7.85 -1.47
N ALA A 209 18.82 8.70 -2.39
CA ALA A 209 17.82 8.34 -3.39
C ALA A 209 18.28 7.16 -4.28
N SER A 210 19.56 7.11 -4.62
CA SER A 210 20.12 6.02 -5.42
C SER A 210 20.15 4.70 -4.63
N THR A 211 20.41 4.72 -3.32
CA THR A 211 20.52 3.50 -2.51
C THR A 211 19.17 2.87 -2.17
N ILE A 212 18.10 3.68 -2.10
CA ILE A 212 16.74 3.21 -1.81
C ILE A 212 15.93 2.87 -3.07
N SER A 213 16.47 3.20 -4.25
CA SER A 213 15.82 2.91 -5.54
C SER A 213 16.01 1.45 -5.95
N THR A 214 14.98 0.85 -6.54
CA THR A 214 15.02 -0.57 -6.97
C THR A 214 15.06 -0.74 -8.48
N ASN A 215 14.80 0.32 -9.24
CA ASN A 215 14.89 0.34 -10.69
C ASN A 215 15.07 1.79 -11.20
N PRO A 216 15.42 1.99 -12.49
CA PRO A 216 15.64 3.33 -13.03
C PRO A 216 14.43 4.28 -12.92
N ALA A 217 13.21 3.75 -12.98
CA ALA A 217 12.00 4.57 -12.87
C ALA A 217 11.82 5.10 -11.44
N THR A 218 11.97 4.25 -10.42
CA THR A 218 11.88 4.69 -9.02
C THR A 218 13.06 5.55 -8.62
N ARG A 219 14.24 5.33 -9.19
CA ARG A 219 15.41 6.21 -9.01
C ARG A 219 15.11 7.66 -9.39
N LEU A 220 14.58 7.88 -10.60
CA LEU A 220 14.20 9.21 -11.05
C LEU A 220 13.20 9.88 -10.10
N LEU A 221 12.22 9.11 -9.58
CA LEU A 221 11.25 9.63 -8.62
C LEU A 221 11.90 10.07 -7.31
N TRP A 222 12.77 9.24 -6.74
CA TRP A 222 13.47 9.55 -5.49
C TRP A 222 14.46 10.71 -5.64
N GLU A 223 15.14 10.84 -6.78
CA GLU A 223 16.11 11.92 -7.03
C GLU A 223 15.45 13.27 -7.37
N THR A 224 14.24 13.27 -7.96
CA THR A 224 13.62 14.49 -8.51
C THR A 224 12.20 14.75 -8.03
N ALA A 225 11.24 13.87 -8.36
CA ALA A 225 9.82 14.12 -8.13
C ALA A 225 9.47 14.22 -6.64
N ILE A 226 10.05 13.36 -5.81
CA ILE A 226 9.75 13.29 -4.37
C ILE A 226 10.34 14.49 -3.61
N PRO A 227 11.60 14.91 -3.85
CA PRO A 227 12.10 16.19 -3.35
C PRO A 227 11.26 17.40 -3.79
N PHE A 228 10.73 17.38 -5.02
CA PHE A 228 9.82 18.43 -5.49
C PHE A 228 8.49 18.43 -4.73
N LEU A 229 7.86 17.27 -4.53
CA LEU A 229 6.64 17.11 -3.73
C LEU A 229 6.85 17.57 -2.28
N ALA A 230 8.03 17.32 -1.72
CA ALA A 230 8.39 17.69 -0.35
C ALA A 230 8.36 19.20 -0.11
N LYS A 231 8.59 20.04 -1.13
CA LYS A 231 8.52 21.50 -0.99
C LYS A 231 7.17 21.99 -0.46
N ASN A 232 6.10 21.29 -0.83
CA ASN A 232 4.73 21.64 -0.43
C ASN A 232 4.16 20.70 0.66
N ASN A 233 4.96 19.73 1.13
CA ASN A 233 4.51 18.71 2.09
C ASN A 233 5.53 18.59 3.21
N ILE A 234 5.30 19.32 4.30
CA ILE A 234 6.23 19.43 5.44
C ILE A 234 6.58 18.05 6.04
N PHE A 235 5.60 17.16 6.17
CA PHE A 235 5.84 15.81 6.68
C PHE A 235 6.78 15.00 5.76
N LEU A 236 6.60 15.12 4.45
CA LEU A 236 7.46 14.43 3.47
C LEU A 236 8.87 15.00 3.49
N HIS A 237 9.01 16.33 3.60
CA HIS A 237 10.31 16.99 3.72
C HIS A 237 11.09 16.47 4.92
N HIS A 238 10.49 16.47 6.11
CA HIS A 238 11.16 15.93 7.29
C HIS A 238 11.41 14.41 7.20
N GLY A 239 10.57 13.64 6.49
CA GLY A 239 10.86 12.24 6.17
C GLY A 239 12.14 12.07 5.35
N ILE A 240 12.33 12.91 4.33
CA ILE A 240 13.54 12.93 3.50
C ILE A 240 14.79 13.24 4.33
N LEU A 241 14.71 14.25 5.21
CA LEU A 241 15.83 14.64 6.07
C LEU A 241 16.16 13.54 7.09
N SER A 242 15.14 12.94 7.70
CA SER A 242 15.30 11.81 8.63
C SER A 242 15.99 10.62 7.98
N CYS A 243 15.53 10.22 6.79
CA CYS A 243 16.14 9.14 6.02
C CYS A 243 17.60 9.44 5.65
N SER A 244 17.90 10.69 5.32
CA SER A 244 19.26 11.12 4.96
C SER A 244 20.21 11.11 6.16
N ALA A 245 19.74 11.58 7.32
CA ALA A 245 20.51 11.55 8.55
C ALA A 245 20.82 10.11 8.97
N LEU A 246 19.88 9.17 8.83
CA LEU A 246 20.13 7.74 9.08
C LEU A 246 21.09 7.11 8.07
N HIS A 247 20.99 7.49 6.80
CA HIS A 247 21.93 7.02 5.78
C HIS A 247 23.35 7.50 6.10
N LEU A 248 23.53 8.78 6.48
CA LEU A 248 24.82 9.28 6.95
C LEU A 248 25.31 8.57 8.22
N ALA A 249 24.41 8.30 9.17
CA ALA A 249 24.75 7.55 10.39
C ALA A 249 25.28 6.15 10.04
N HIS A 250 24.67 5.49 9.07
CA HIS A 250 25.10 4.19 8.55
C HIS A 250 26.48 4.24 7.88
N LEU A 251 26.79 5.31 7.13
CA LEU A 251 28.11 5.49 6.51
C LEU A 251 29.21 5.86 7.52
N HIS A 252 28.84 6.27 8.73
CA HIS A 252 29.77 6.68 9.79
C HIS A 252 29.55 5.93 11.12
N PRO A 253 29.56 4.57 11.14
CA PRO A 253 29.10 3.79 12.28
C PRO A 253 29.96 3.96 13.55
N SER A 254 31.26 4.24 13.39
CA SER A 254 32.21 4.37 14.51
C SER A 254 32.58 5.82 14.83
N SER A 255 31.91 6.81 14.22
CA SER A 255 32.20 8.23 14.42
C SER A 255 31.39 8.79 15.59
N ALA A 256 31.96 9.74 16.33
CA ALA A 256 31.24 10.51 17.35
C ALA A 256 29.99 11.21 16.78
N ILE A 257 29.96 11.49 15.47
CA ILE A 257 28.83 12.13 14.79
C ILE A 257 27.62 11.19 14.59
N ASN A 258 27.79 9.86 14.67
CA ASN A 258 26.69 8.90 14.53
C ASN A 258 25.59 9.16 15.57
N ALA A 259 25.97 9.42 16.83
CA ALA A 259 25.07 9.77 17.91
C ALA A 259 24.17 10.97 17.55
N HIS A 260 24.80 12.02 17.03
CA HIS A 260 24.13 13.24 16.60
C HIS A 260 23.22 13.01 15.39
N LEU A 261 23.66 12.27 14.38
CA LEU A 261 22.88 11.97 13.17
C LEU A 261 21.64 11.13 13.48
N THR A 262 21.73 10.14 14.36
CA THR A 262 20.56 9.38 14.81
C THR A 262 19.57 10.26 15.57
N LEU A 263 20.07 11.14 16.46
CA LEU A 263 19.20 12.08 17.17
C LEU A 263 18.51 13.06 16.21
N LEU A 264 19.24 13.56 15.20
CA LEU A 264 18.71 14.43 14.16
C LEU A 264 17.65 13.73 13.31
N ALA A 265 17.86 12.46 13.00
CA ALA A 265 16.84 11.65 12.33
C ALA A 265 15.56 11.55 13.15
N SER A 266 15.66 11.25 14.45
CA SER A 266 14.52 11.19 15.37
C SER A 266 13.80 12.54 15.48
N HIS A 267 14.54 13.63 15.59
CA HIS A 267 13.98 14.98 15.62
C HIS A 267 13.09 15.27 14.40
N HIS A 268 13.55 14.94 13.19
CA HIS A 268 12.73 15.10 12.00
C HIS A 268 11.53 14.15 11.97
N GLN A 269 11.63 12.92 12.51
CA GLN A 269 10.46 12.05 12.65
C GLN A 269 9.40 12.65 13.59
N ASP A 270 9.81 13.24 14.71
CA ASP A 270 8.92 13.85 15.70
C ASP A 270 8.11 15.00 15.09
N ILE A 271 8.68 15.73 14.12
CA ILE A 271 7.97 16.76 13.37
C ILE A 271 7.06 16.13 12.30
N ALA A 272 7.57 15.16 11.54
CA ALA A 272 6.86 14.59 10.41
C ALA A 272 5.59 13.82 10.82
N MET A 273 5.66 13.08 11.93
CA MET A 273 4.65 12.09 12.28
C MET A 273 3.28 12.67 12.68
N PRO A 274 3.18 13.73 13.51
CA PRO A 274 1.90 14.36 13.79
C PRO A 274 1.24 14.94 12.54
N LEU A 275 2.04 15.53 11.64
CA LEU A 275 1.57 16.12 10.39
C LEU A 275 1.09 15.05 9.40
N PHE A 276 1.82 13.94 9.30
CA PHE A 276 1.41 12.80 8.50
C PHE A 276 0.11 12.19 9.03
N ARG A 277 0.01 11.95 10.34
CA ARG A 277 -1.21 11.42 10.98
C ARG A 277 -2.42 12.33 10.71
N LYS A 278 -2.26 13.65 10.81
CA LYS A 278 -3.32 14.60 10.48
C LYS A 278 -3.72 14.51 9.00
N THR A 279 -2.76 14.34 8.10
CA THR A 279 -3.02 14.21 6.66
C THR A 279 -3.75 12.91 6.32
N MET A 280 -3.42 11.81 7.02
CA MET A 280 -4.04 10.49 6.83
C MET A 280 -5.54 10.45 7.18
N ILE A 281 -6.04 11.40 7.96
CA ILE A 281 -7.49 11.53 8.26
C ILE A 281 -8.29 11.88 6.99
N SER A 282 -7.67 12.59 6.04
CA SER A 282 -8.31 13.01 4.79
C SER A 282 -7.30 13.00 3.65
N VAL A 283 -7.14 11.81 3.05
CA VAL A 283 -6.33 11.65 1.85
C VAL A 283 -7.15 12.11 0.64
N THR A 284 -6.54 12.93 -0.19
CA THR A 284 -7.14 13.55 -1.39
C THR A 284 -6.22 13.33 -2.60
N PRO A 285 -6.72 13.47 -3.84
CA PRO A 285 -5.88 13.41 -5.03
C PRO A 285 -4.70 14.40 -5.04
N SER A 286 -4.79 15.51 -4.29
CA SER A 286 -3.72 16.51 -4.21
C SER A 286 -2.61 16.18 -3.22
N ASN A 287 -2.84 15.29 -2.24
CA ASN A 287 -1.86 14.95 -1.21
C ASN A 287 -1.46 13.46 -1.22
N CYS A 288 -2.16 12.62 -1.98
CA CYS A 288 -1.95 11.18 -1.99
C CYS A 288 -0.52 10.80 -2.41
N ASP A 289 0.07 11.55 -3.33
CA ASP A 289 1.44 11.30 -3.77
C ASP A 289 2.45 11.46 -2.63
N ALA A 290 2.32 12.54 -1.86
CA ALA A 290 3.19 12.78 -0.73
C ALA A 290 2.96 11.75 0.40
N VAL A 291 1.71 11.35 0.62
CA VAL A 291 1.35 10.31 1.58
C VAL A 291 2.00 8.97 1.23
N LEU A 292 1.89 8.52 -0.03
CA LEU A 292 2.48 7.25 -0.45
C LEU A 292 4.02 7.32 -0.41
N ALA A 293 4.63 8.42 -0.85
CA ALA A 293 6.08 8.60 -0.80
C ALA A 293 6.60 8.57 0.65
N PHE A 294 5.91 9.24 1.57
CA PHE A 294 6.28 9.22 2.98
C PHE A 294 6.07 7.84 3.61
N ALA A 295 5.02 7.11 3.27
CA ALA A 295 4.81 5.73 3.74
C ALA A 295 5.99 4.81 3.35
N HIS A 296 6.54 4.96 2.14
CA HIS A 296 7.74 4.22 1.73
C HIS A 296 8.96 4.62 2.57
N LEU A 297 9.18 5.92 2.78
CA LEU A 297 10.27 6.41 3.63
C LEU A 297 10.15 5.91 5.07
N LEU A 298 8.94 5.85 5.64
CA LEU A 298 8.75 5.34 7.00
C LEU A 298 9.19 3.90 7.18
N ILE A 299 8.94 3.05 6.18
CA ILE A 299 9.38 1.65 6.22
C ILE A 299 10.90 1.59 6.21
N ILE A 300 11.55 2.33 5.29
CA ILE A 300 13.01 2.42 5.21
C ILE A 300 13.61 2.94 6.53
N ILE A 301 13.03 4.02 7.07
CA ILE A 301 13.48 4.63 8.32
C ILE A 301 13.31 3.66 9.50
N SER A 302 12.23 2.87 9.56
CA SER A 302 12.04 1.85 10.61
C SER A 302 13.20 0.85 10.62
N PHE A 303 13.53 0.27 9.47
CA PHE A 303 14.64 -0.68 9.34
C PHE A 303 16.00 -0.03 9.66
N ALA A 304 16.24 1.19 9.18
CA ALA A 304 17.48 1.90 9.42
C ALA A 304 17.67 2.24 10.92
N SER A 305 16.62 2.68 11.60
CA SER A 305 16.63 2.99 13.03
C SER A 305 16.86 1.75 13.90
N GLU A 306 16.21 0.62 13.57
CA GLU A 306 16.44 -0.67 14.26
C GLU A 306 17.89 -1.15 14.12
N THR A 307 18.50 -0.95 12.96
CA THR A 307 19.92 -1.28 12.75
C THR A 307 20.84 -0.42 13.64
N GLN A 308 20.53 0.87 13.80
CA GLN A 308 21.32 1.76 14.65
C GLN A 308 21.17 1.42 16.15
N SER A 309 19.99 0.99 16.60
CA SER A 309 19.79 0.58 17.99
C SER A 309 20.52 -0.73 18.32
N GLN A 310 20.51 -1.71 17.39
CA GLN A 310 21.28 -2.96 17.53
C GLN A 310 22.80 -2.72 17.58
N ASN A 311 23.32 -1.82 16.75
CA ASN A 311 24.76 -1.48 16.78
C ASN A 311 25.21 -0.85 18.11
N ARG A 312 24.30 -0.17 18.83
CA ARG A 312 24.57 0.44 20.14
C ARG A 312 24.39 -0.53 21.30
N SER A 313 23.41 -1.42 21.23
CA SER A 313 23.10 -2.38 22.28
C SER A 313 23.63 -3.77 21.91
N LYS A 314 24.91 -4.03 22.21
CA LYS A 314 25.50 -5.38 22.06
C LYS A 314 24.84 -6.45 22.95
N ASN A 315 23.90 -6.08 23.83
CA ASN A 315 23.41 -6.93 24.93
C ASN A 315 21.88 -7.16 24.96
N GLN A 316 21.10 -6.74 23.96
CA GLN A 316 19.64 -6.99 23.92
C GLN A 316 19.18 -7.50 22.54
N ASN A 317 19.29 -8.81 22.32
CA ASN A 317 18.97 -9.49 21.06
C ASN A 317 17.59 -10.18 21.05
N ASP A 318 16.63 -9.73 21.87
CA ASP A 318 15.39 -10.49 22.09
C ASP A 318 14.19 -10.09 21.23
N GLN A 319 14.32 -9.08 20.37
CA GLN A 319 13.21 -8.62 19.53
C GLN A 319 13.22 -9.30 18.15
N LEU A 320 12.11 -9.95 17.81
CA LEU A 320 11.91 -10.57 16.50
C LEU A 320 11.45 -9.53 15.47
N MET A 321 11.94 -9.61 14.23
CA MET A 321 11.65 -8.63 13.16
C MET A 321 10.15 -8.36 12.90
N LEU A 322 9.31 -9.39 13.05
CA LEU A 322 7.87 -9.32 12.74
C LEU A 322 6.99 -9.10 13.98
N VAL A 323 7.59 -9.03 15.18
CA VAL A 323 6.86 -8.91 16.45
C VAL A 323 7.51 -7.86 17.34
N SER A 324 6.72 -6.87 17.78
CA SER A 324 7.15 -5.92 18.81
C SER A 324 6.77 -6.40 20.20
N SER A 325 7.59 -6.08 21.20
CA SER A 325 7.18 -6.22 22.60
C SER A 325 5.92 -5.39 22.85
N PRO A 326 4.95 -5.89 23.64
CA PRO A 326 3.80 -5.10 24.03
C PRO A 326 4.29 -3.80 24.69
N VAL A 327 3.96 -2.66 24.10
CA VAL A 327 4.31 -1.36 24.69
C VAL A 327 3.34 -1.12 25.85
N PRO A 328 3.83 -0.85 27.09
CA PRO A 328 2.94 -0.42 28.16
C PRO A 328 2.26 0.90 27.76
N PRO A 329 0.97 1.10 28.07
CA PRO A 329 0.20 2.23 27.55
C PRO A 329 0.86 3.57 27.93
N ILE A 330 1.18 4.39 26.94
CA ILE A 330 1.58 5.78 27.13
C ILE A 330 0.29 6.57 27.37
N PRO A 331 0.13 7.27 28.51
CA PRO A 331 -1.09 8.04 28.76
C PRO A 331 -1.11 9.28 27.87
N ILE A 332 -1.90 9.24 26.79
CA ILE A 332 -2.26 10.45 26.03
C ILE A 332 -3.59 10.96 26.58
N THR A 333 -3.53 11.98 27.43
CA THR A 333 -4.71 12.75 27.84
C THR A 333 -5.13 13.63 26.67
N THR A 334 -6.26 13.28 26.04
CA THR A 334 -6.97 14.23 25.17
C THR A 334 -7.73 15.24 26.04
N SER A 335 -7.90 16.47 25.55
CA SER A 335 -8.52 17.61 26.27
C SER A 335 -9.95 17.37 26.75
N ASN A 336 -10.57 16.24 26.37
CA ASN A 336 -11.99 15.98 26.58
C ASN A 336 -12.25 14.82 27.56
N GLY A 337 -11.23 14.28 28.22
CA GLY A 337 -11.39 13.29 29.30
C GLY A 337 -12.00 11.93 28.91
N ASN A 338 -12.28 11.70 27.62
CA ASN A 338 -12.83 10.45 27.13
C ASN A 338 -11.71 9.53 26.62
N SER A 339 -11.38 8.51 27.42
CA SER A 339 -10.57 7.37 27.01
C SER A 339 -11.44 6.39 26.21
N ASN A 340 -11.50 6.53 24.90
CA ASN A 340 -11.86 5.39 24.05
C ASN A 340 -10.66 4.45 23.99
N ALA A 341 -10.50 3.62 25.02
CA ALA A 341 -9.49 2.59 25.08
C ALA A 341 -9.79 1.49 24.04
N GLN A 342 -9.27 1.69 22.83
CA GLN A 342 -8.69 0.60 22.04
C GLN A 342 -7.23 0.97 21.72
N GLU A 343 -6.43 1.17 22.77
CA GLU A 343 -4.97 1.21 22.68
C GLU A 343 -4.43 0.21 23.71
N GLY A 344 -3.85 -0.89 23.20
CA GLY A 344 -3.25 -1.97 23.99
C GLY A 344 -3.20 -3.27 23.18
N ASP A 345 -2.03 -3.89 23.07
CA ASP A 345 -1.75 -5.22 22.46
C ASP A 345 -1.62 -5.35 20.93
N SER A 346 -1.19 -4.31 20.20
CA SER A 346 -0.66 -4.56 18.86
C SER A 346 0.77 -5.11 18.95
N ILE A 347 0.92 -6.41 18.71
CA ILE A 347 2.24 -7.08 18.59
C ILE A 347 2.94 -6.75 17.26
N LEU A 348 2.33 -5.94 16.40
CA LEU A 348 2.86 -5.58 15.08
C LEU A 348 3.94 -4.49 15.21
N PRO A 349 5.10 -4.66 14.54
CA PRO A 349 6.03 -3.55 14.38
C PRO A 349 5.41 -2.44 13.52
N PRO A 350 5.79 -1.16 13.76
CA PRO A 350 5.18 -0.02 13.08
C PRO A 350 5.19 -0.11 11.56
N TRP A 351 6.28 -0.60 10.95
CA TRP A 351 6.39 -0.75 9.50
C TRP A 351 5.39 -1.79 8.95
N LEU A 352 5.15 -2.88 9.68
CA LEU A 352 4.24 -3.94 9.25
C LEU A 352 2.78 -3.50 9.42
N TYR A 353 2.49 -2.78 10.50
CA TYR A 353 1.19 -2.12 10.68
C TYR A 353 0.90 -1.15 9.54
N LEU A 354 1.89 -0.33 9.15
CA LEU A 354 1.75 0.62 8.03
C LEU A 354 1.52 -0.10 6.70
N LEU A 355 2.25 -1.18 6.42
CA LEU A 355 2.03 -1.96 5.19
C LEU A 355 0.63 -2.60 5.13
N ARG A 356 0.14 -3.14 6.24
CA ARG A 356 -1.20 -3.76 6.30
C ARG A 356 -2.33 -2.75 6.25
N SER A 357 -2.17 -1.63 6.96
CA SER A 357 -3.21 -0.60 7.11
C SER A 357 -3.19 0.41 5.96
N GLY A 358 -2.05 0.62 5.29
CA GLY A 358 -1.93 1.57 4.19
C GLY A 358 -2.75 1.19 2.96
N CYS A 359 -2.99 -0.12 2.75
CA CYS A 359 -3.79 -0.60 1.63
C CYS A 359 -5.22 -0.07 1.72
N SER A 360 -5.85 -0.16 2.90
CA SER A 360 -7.24 0.27 3.08
C SER A 360 -7.40 1.79 3.00
N ILE A 361 -6.43 2.55 3.50
CA ILE A 361 -6.48 4.02 3.53
C ILE A 361 -6.29 4.62 2.12
N LEU A 362 -5.48 3.96 1.28
CA LEU A 362 -5.21 4.43 -0.07
C LEU A 362 -6.12 3.78 -1.13
N CYS A 363 -6.96 2.80 -0.77
CA CYS A 363 -7.87 2.13 -1.70
C CYS A 363 -8.75 3.10 -2.52
N ASP A 364 -9.29 4.15 -1.88
CA ASP A 364 -10.22 5.08 -2.53
C ASP A 364 -9.55 6.09 -3.48
N ILE A 365 -8.22 6.22 -3.39
CA ILE A 365 -7.42 7.13 -4.21
C ILE A 365 -6.38 6.40 -5.06
N TRP A 366 -6.41 5.06 -5.06
CA TRP A 366 -5.40 4.23 -5.74
C TRP A 366 -5.32 4.51 -7.24
N ASP A 367 -6.46 4.75 -7.88
CA ASP A 367 -6.53 5.13 -9.29
C ASP A 367 -5.75 6.42 -9.58
N TYR A 368 -5.73 7.39 -8.65
CA TYR A 368 -4.93 8.61 -8.79
C TYR A 368 -3.44 8.31 -8.64
N LEU A 369 -3.05 7.45 -7.71
CA LEU A 369 -1.66 7.05 -7.50
C LEU A 369 -1.09 6.29 -8.71
N GLU A 370 -1.86 5.39 -9.30
CA GLU A 370 -1.44 4.62 -10.49
C GLU A 370 -1.29 5.49 -11.76
N LEU A 371 -2.00 6.61 -11.81
CA LEU A 371 -1.96 7.55 -12.92
C LEU A 371 -1.05 8.76 -12.65
N GLY A 372 -0.70 8.98 -11.39
CA GLY A 372 0.08 10.10 -10.92
C GLY A 372 1.59 9.98 -11.17
N PRO A 373 2.34 11.03 -10.82
CA PRO A 373 3.78 11.11 -11.02
C PRO A 373 4.52 9.99 -10.30
N ILE A 374 3.99 9.47 -9.19
CA ILE A 374 4.63 8.39 -8.41
C ILE A 374 4.12 6.98 -8.72
N SER A 375 3.45 6.78 -9.87
CA SER A 375 2.86 5.49 -10.23
C SER A 375 3.82 4.29 -10.19
N ALA A 376 5.14 4.51 -10.37
CA ALA A 376 6.12 3.43 -10.22
C ALA A 376 6.29 2.96 -8.76
N LEU A 377 6.06 3.82 -7.76
CA LEU A 377 5.98 3.43 -6.35
C LEU A 377 4.65 2.75 -6.03
N ALA A 378 3.53 3.23 -6.61
CA ALA A 378 2.23 2.58 -6.45
C ALA A 378 2.26 1.12 -6.93
N GLY A 379 2.90 0.84 -8.07
CA GLY A 379 3.06 -0.53 -8.57
C GLY A 379 3.85 -1.46 -7.64
N GLN A 380 4.70 -0.94 -6.74
CA GLN A 380 5.39 -1.77 -5.73
C GLN A 380 4.43 -2.31 -4.66
N TRP A 381 3.24 -1.70 -4.57
CA TRP A 381 2.13 -2.06 -3.70
C TRP A 381 1.00 -2.82 -4.44
N ASP A 382 1.19 -3.35 -5.65
CA ASP A 382 0.24 -4.28 -6.35
C ASP A 382 0.44 -5.78 -6.09
N ILE A 383 -0.61 -6.51 -5.64
CA ILE A 383 -0.45 -7.91 -5.19
C ILE A 383 -0.15 -8.77 -6.41
N PRO A 384 0.90 -9.60 -6.42
CA PRO A 384 1.16 -10.48 -7.56
C PRO A 384 -0.03 -11.40 -7.82
N VAL A 385 -0.64 -11.27 -9.00
CA VAL A 385 -1.98 -11.82 -9.24
C VAL A 385 -1.96 -13.32 -9.57
N LYS A 386 -0.85 -13.92 -10.05
CA LYS A 386 -0.82 -15.35 -10.39
C LYS A 386 0.57 -15.96 -10.28
N VAL A 387 0.74 -16.88 -9.34
CA VAL A 387 1.76 -17.94 -9.42
C VAL A 387 1.02 -19.20 -9.88
N PRO A 388 1.47 -19.89 -10.93
CA PRO A 388 0.86 -21.15 -11.34
C PRO A 388 0.82 -22.13 -10.16
N ASP A 389 -0.32 -22.80 -9.98
CA ASP A 389 -0.38 -23.96 -9.08
C ASP A 389 0.65 -24.98 -9.59
N GLY A 390 1.63 -25.28 -8.74
CA GLY A 390 2.75 -26.15 -9.04
C GLY A 390 2.87 -27.23 -7.98
N THR A 391 3.71 -28.22 -8.26
CA THR A 391 4.10 -29.23 -7.27
C THR A 391 4.66 -28.54 -6.01
N PRO A 392 4.42 -29.09 -4.80
CA PRO A 392 5.02 -28.56 -3.58
C PRO A 392 6.52 -28.42 -3.77
N SER A 393 7.07 -27.23 -3.50
CA SER A 393 8.51 -27.05 -3.64
C SER A 393 9.26 -27.93 -2.63
N PRO A 394 10.55 -28.23 -2.86
CA PRO A 394 11.38 -28.91 -1.86
C PRO A 394 11.37 -28.18 -0.50
N LEU A 395 11.32 -26.84 -0.51
CA LEU A 395 11.20 -26.03 0.69
C LEU A 395 9.88 -26.29 1.42
N LEU A 396 8.75 -26.22 0.71
CA LEU A 396 7.44 -26.47 1.33
C LEU A 396 7.36 -27.90 1.88
N SER A 397 7.88 -28.88 1.14
CA SER A 397 7.91 -30.28 1.58
C SER A 397 8.73 -30.45 2.86
N HIS A 398 9.89 -29.80 2.95
CA HIS A 398 10.70 -29.77 4.16
C HIS A 398 9.98 -29.09 5.32
N LEU A 399 9.39 -27.91 5.11
CA LEU A 399 8.67 -27.18 6.16
C LEU A 399 7.48 -27.99 6.70
N LEU A 400 6.71 -28.64 5.83
CA LEU A 400 5.60 -29.50 6.25
C LEU A 400 6.06 -30.75 7.01
N SER A 401 7.28 -31.24 6.75
CA SER A 401 7.85 -32.39 7.49
C SER A 401 8.22 -32.08 8.94
N LEU A 402 8.26 -30.80 9.33
CA LEU A 402 8.55 -30.37 10.70
C LEU A 402 7.35 -30.49 11.64
N ILE A 403 6.15 -30.70 11.09
CA ILE A 403 4.94 -30.90 11.89
C ILE A 403 5.07 -32.24 12.64
N PRO A 404 4.99 -32.25 13.98
CA PRO A 404 5.06 -33.49 14.75
C PRO A 404 3.98 -34.47 14.27
N ASN A 405 4.36 -35.72 14.02
CA ASN A 405 3.43 -36.76 13.57
C ASN A 405 2.31 -36.98 14.61
N SER A 406 1.07 -37.16 14.13
CA SER A 406 -0.11 -37.49 14.93
C SER A 406 0.13 -38.70 15.87
N PRO A 407 -0.51 -38.80 17.05
CA PRO A 407 -0.10 -39.70 18.15
C PRO A 407 -0.30 -41.20 17.92
N VAL A 408 -0.50 -41.68 16.69
CA VAL A 408 -1.00 -43.04 16.45
C VAL A 408 0.12 -44.09 16.29
N GLN A 409 1.42 -43.74 16.34
CA GLN A 409 2.45 -44.73 15.99
C GLN A 409 3.68 -44.94 16.87
N ASN A 410 3.83 -44.35 18.06
CA ASN A 410 4.97 -44.72 18.92
C ASN A 410 4.57 -44.89 20.40
N LEU A 411 4.26 -46.13 20.78
CA LEU A 411 4.02 -46.57 22.16
C LEU A 411 5.32 -46.76 22.97
N THR A 412 6.47 -46.29 22.50
CA THR A 412 7.75 -46.46 23.21
C THR A 412 8.66 -45.26 23.02
N SER A 413 8.52 -44.23 23.85
CA SER A 413 9.63 -43.58 24.57
C SER A 413 9.16 -42.29 25.23
N THR A 414 9.36 -42.25 26.55
CA THR A 414 9.19 -41.11 27.45
C THR A 414 10.15 -39.96 27.12
N LEU A 415 9.60 -38.75 26.93
CA LEU A 415 10.00 -37.44 27.49
C LEU A 415 9.54 -36.29 26.57
N ASN A 416 8.52 -35.54 27.00
CA ASN A 416 8.20 -34.15 26.61
C ASN A 416 8.26 -33.75 25.12
N GLN A 417 7.63 -34.50 24.21
CA GLN A 417 7.30 -33.94 22.88
C GLN A 417 6.04 -33.10 22.98
N THR A 418 6.17 -31.78 22.85
CA THR A 418 5.06 -30.83 22.75
C THR A 418 4.32 -31.07 21.45
N SER A 419 3.27 -31.89 21.49
CA SER A 419 2.35 -32.06 20.37
C SER A 419 1.66 -30.73 20.04
N TRP A 420 1.81 -30.25 18.81
CA TRP A 420 1.11 -29.04 18.36
C TRP A 420 -0.40 -29.29 18.31
N THR A 421 -1.19 -28.28 18.67
CA THR A 421 -2.65 -28.28 18.54
C THR A 421 -3.08 -28.25 17.07
N GLU A 422 -4.31 -28.68 16.77
CA GLU A 422 -4.89 -28.60 15.42
C GLU A 422 -4.89 -27.16 14.86
N HIS A 423 -5.09 -26.18 15.75
CA HIS A 423 -5.04 -24.76 15.40
C HIS A 423 -3.62 -24.30 15.05
N GLU A 424 -2.61 -24.69 15.82
CA GLU A 424 -1.19 -24.41 15.54
C GLU A 424 -0.76 -25.03 14.21
N ILE A 425 -1.13 -26.30 13.97
CA ILE A 425 -0.85 -27.02 12.72
C ILE A 425 -1.46 -26.28 11.54
N THR A 426 -2.75 -25.92 11.61
CA THR A 426 -3.44 -25.22 10.53
C THR A 426 -2.83 -23.85 10.25
N THR A 427 -2.53 -23.09 11.32
CA THR A 427 -1.91 -21.76 11.23
C THR A 427 -0.50 -21.83 10.62
N TYR A 428 0.29 -22.82 11.05
CA TYR A 428 1.63 -23.10 10.51
C TYR A 428 1.57 -23.46 9.02
N ILE A 429 0.71 -24.41 8.63
CA ILE A 429 0.57 -24.86 7.23
C ILE A 429 0.22 -23.68 6.32
N ASN A 430 -0.75 -22.85 6.72
CA ASN A 430 -1.16 -21.69 5.92
C ASN A 430 -0.01 -20.68 5.76
N SER A 431 0.72 -20.42 6.83
CA SER A 431 1.87 -19.50 6.82
C SER A 431 3.06 -20.05 6.02
N ALA A 432 3.30 -21.36 6.08
CA ALA A 432 4.34 -22.05 5.31
C ALA A 432 4.04 -22.05 3.81
N ARG A 433 2.78 -22.30 3.42
CA ARG A 433 2.33 -22.19 2.01
C ARG A 433 2.48 -20.78 1.46
N SER A 434 2.15 -19.76 2.27
CA SER A 434 2.36 -18.37 1.89
C SER A 434 3.85 -18.02 1.75
N LEU A 435 4.71 -18.55 2.64
CA LEU A 435 6.16 -18.32 2.53
C LEU A 435 6.72 -18.96 1.27
N ASP A 436 6.32 -20.19 0.97
CA ASP A 436 6.68 -20.90 -0.24
C ASP A 436 6.26 -20.15 -1.51
N LEU A 437 5.07 -19.52 -1.49
CA LEU A 437 4.64 -18.63 -2.57
C LEU A 437 5.63 -17.47 -2.80
N ALA A 438 6.17 -16.88 -1.73
CA ALA A 438 7.18 -15.82 -1.83
C ALA A 438 8.50 -16.32 -2.46
N PHE A 439 8.95 -17.52 -2.11
CA PHE A 439 10.12 -18.14 -2.74
C PHE A 439 9.89 -18.48 -4.21
N ARG A 440 8.71 -19.00 -4.57
CA ARG A 440 8.34 -19.22 -5.97
C ARG A 440 8.31 -17.91 -6.76
N TYR A 441 7.77 -16.84 -6.15
CA TYR A 441 7.76 -15.53 -6.78
C TYR A 441 9.18 -15.00 -7.05
N ARG A 442 10.08 -15.17 -6.08
CA ARG A 442 11.52 -14.88 -6.25
C ARG A 442 12.16 -15.70 -7.37
N SER A 443 11.79 -16.97 -7.51
CA SER A 443 12.30 -17.83 -8.59
C SER A 443 11.84 -17.34 -9.97
N ILE A 444 10.58 -16.91 -10.08
CA ILE A 444 10.00 -16.39 -11.34
C ILE A 444 10.62 -15.04 -11.72
N LEU A 445 10.70 -14.10 -10.77
CA LEU A 445 11.19 -12.75 -11.06
C LEU A 445 12.70 -12.66 -11.20
N GLY A 446 13.46 -13.60 -10.63
CA GLY A 446 14.91 -13.60 -10.70
C GLY A 446 15.51 -12.32 -10.13
N THR A 447 16.28 -11.61 -10.96
CA THR A 447 16.92 -10.32 -10.61
C THR A 447 15.95 -9.15 -10.50
N LYS A 448 14.70 -9.31 -10.95
CA LYS A 448 13.65 -8.29 -10.81
C LYS A 448 12.94 -8.34 -9.47
N PHE A 449 13.21 -9.36 -8.64
CA PHE A 449 12.63 -9.45 -7.30
C PHE A 449 13.35 -8.46 -6.38
N THR A 450 12.59 -7.52 -5.83
CA THR A 450 13.09 -6.41 -5.03
C THR A 450 12.81 -6.60 -3.55
N THR A 451 13.41 -5.76 -2.70
CA THR A 451 13.10 -5.70 -1.27
C THR A 451 11.61 -5.48 -1.02
N TRP A 452 10.93 -4.69 -1.86
CA TRP A 452 9.49 -4.45 -1.73
C TRP A 452 8.67 -5.72 -1.97
N ASP A 453 9.07 -6.59 -2.92
CA ASP A 453 8.42 -7.88 -3.13
C ASP A 453 8.57 -8.78 -1.89
N ALA A 454 9.77 -8.81 -1.29
CA ALA A 454 10.04 -9.59 -0.08
C ALA A 454 9.18 -9.15 1.11
N LEU A 455 9.04 -7.83 1.33
CA LEU A 455 8.23 -7.27 2.41
C LEU A 455 6.72 -7.50 2.21
N ARG A 456 6.30 -7.68 0.97
CA ARG A 456 4.90 -7.59 0.58
C ARG A 456 4.22 -8.93 0.38
N VAL A 457 4.93 -9.94 -0.16
CA VAL A 457 4.31 -11.23 -0.49
C VAL A 457 3.98 -12.03 0.76
N TRP A 458 4.93 -12.12 1.72
CA TRP A 458 4.72 -12.91 2.93
C TRP A 458 4.30 -12.08 4.14
N PRO A 459 5.04 -11.05 4.60
CA PRO A 459 4.71 -10.33 5.84
C PRO A 459 3.31 -9.69 5.87
N ILE A 460 2.82 -9.17 4.74
CA ILE A 460 1.46 -8.60 4.67
C ILE A 460 0.40 -9.70 4.78
N SER A 461 0.69 -10.92 4.32
CA SER A 461 -0.27 -12.03 4.22
C SER A 461 -0.38 -12.91 5.47
N ILE A 462 0.64 -12.95 6.33
CA ILE A 462 0.63 -13.81 7.53
C ILE A 462 -0.46 -13.36 8.49
N SER A 463 -1.14 -14.31 9.12
CA SER A 463 -2.30 -14.00 9.96
C SER A 463 -1.90 -13.48 11.35
N GLU A 464 -2.86 -12.91 12.10
CA GLU A 464 -2.62 -12.51 13.49
C GLU A 464 -2.33 -13.73 14.38
N GLU A 465 -2.94 -14.87 14.08
CA GLU A 465 -2.70 -16.15 14.77
C GLU A 465 -1.24 -16.59 14.61
N TYR A 466 -0.67 -16.49 13.40
CA TYR A 466 0.75 -16.78 13.19
C TYR A 466 1.66 -15.83 13.97
N LEU A 467 1.32 -14.54 13.99
CA LEU A 467 2.10 -13.55 14.76
C LEU A 467 2.06 -13.84 16.26
N ASN A 468 0.93 -14.34 16.78
CA ASN A 468 0.83 -14.78 18.17
C ASN A 468 1.72 -16.01 18.44
N LEU A 469 1.79 -16.97 17.52
CA LEU A 469 2.74 -18.10 17.62
C LEU A 469 4.19 -17.60 17.59
N LEU A 470 4.48 -16.58 16.80
CA LEU A 470 5.82 -16.00 16.73
C LEU A 470 6.15 -15.22 18.02
N ALA A 471 5.19 -14.50 18.59
CA ALA A 471 5.32 -13.78 19.85
C ALA A 471 5.55 -14.74 21.03
N SER A 472 4.93 -15.92 21.02
CA SER A 472 5.17 -16.98 22.00
C SER A 472 6.46 -17.78 21.75
N ARG A 473 7.25 -17.40 20.73
CA ARG A 473 8.48 -18.10 20.31
C ARG A 473 8.26 -19.57 19.99
N HIS A 474 7.10 -19.90 19.42
CA HIS A 474 6.80 -21.26 18.96
C HIS A 474 7.85 -21.74 17.95
N GLU A 475 8.39 -22.94 18.16
CA GLU A 475 9.52 -23.50 17.40
C GLU A 475 9.28 -23.48 15.88
N GLY A 476 8.11 -23.94 15.42
CA GLY A 476 7.75 -23.90 14.01
C GLY A 476 7.68 -22.47 13.44
N ALA A 477 7.10 -21.52 14.19
CA ALA A 477 6.99 -20.13 13.74
C ALA A 477 8.39 -19.49 13.60
N LEU A 478 9.32 -19.81 14.50
CA LEU A 478 10.71 -19.35 14.40
C LEU A 478 11.42 -19.92 13.16
N VAL A 479 11.16 -21.18 12.78
CA VAL A 479 11.73 -21.76 11.55
C VAL A 479 11.20 -21.05 10.30
N LEU A 480 9.92 -20.70 10.26
CA LEU A 480 9.34 -19.92 9.15
C LEU A 480 9.93 -18.50 9.09
N LEU A 481 10.09 -17.85 10.24
CA LEU A 481 10.79 -16.56 10.31
C LEU A 481 12.24 -16.66 9.82
N GLY A 482 12.98 -17.68 10.25
CA GLY A 482 14.36 -17.91 9.81
C GLY A 482 14.45 -18.15 8.30
N SER A 483 13.51 -18.91 7.75
CA SER A 483 13.40 -19.15 6.30
C SER A 483 13.09 -17.85 5.55
N TYR A 484 12.23 -16.99 6.09
CA TYR A 484 11.99 -15.67 5.53
C TYR A 484 13.23 -14.75 5.58
N CYS A 485 14.03 -14.81 6.64
CA CYS A 485 15.30 -14.07 6.70
C CYS A 485 16.26 -14.47 5.57
N VAL A 486 16.24 -15.72 5.12
CA VAL A 486 16.99 -16.16 3.93
C VAL A 486 16.49 -15.44 2.67
N LEU A 487 15.18 -15.31 2.51
CA LEU A 487 14.59 -14.57 1.39
C LEU A 487 15.00 -13.09 1.40
N LEU A 488 15.02 -12.45 2.58
CA LEU A 488 15.51 -11.08 2.75
C LEU A 488 17.00 -10.96 2.42
N LYS A 489 17.82 -11.92 2.84
CA LYS A 489 19.26 -11.91 2.53
C LYS A 489 19.54 -11.98 1.04
N MET A 490 18.66 -12.62 0.26
CA MET A 490 18.77 -12.72 -1.20
C MET A 490 18.49 -11.40 -1.94
N VAL A 491 17.85 -10.42 -1.30
CA VAL A 491 17.57 -9.09 -1.88
C VAL A 491 18.44 -7.98 -1.30
N GLU A 492 19.28 -8.29 -0.32
CA GLU A 492 20.28 -7.37 0.21
C GLU A 492 21.38 -7.20 -0.85
N ILE A 493 21.22 -6.19 -1.71
CA ILE A 493 22.22 -5.79 -2.69
C ILE A 493 23.44 -5.27 -1.91
N ARG A 494 24.62 -5.87 -2.17
CA ARG A 494 25.90 -5.35 -1.68
C ARG A 494 26.39 -4.18 -2.50
#